data_AF-A0A139R9H5-F1
#
_entry.id   AF-A0A139R9H5-F1
#
_cell.length_a   1.000
_cell.length_b   1.000
_cell.length_c   1.000
_cell.angle_alpha   90.00
_cell.angle_beta   90.00
_cell.angle_gamma   90.00
#
_symmetry.space_group_name_H-M   'P 1'
#
loop_
_entity.id
_entity.type
_entity.pdbx_description
1 polymer ?
#
loop_
_entity_poly.entity_id
_entity_poly.type
_entity_poly.pdbx_seq_one_letter_code
_entity_poly.pdbx_strand_id
1 'polypeptide(L)'
;MKEVEKINAEYDGYILALADAIREDFVPQLKQMTEMIRLLKIPVYLIGMGVRAAYGVDAKKLSFPFDNVVKEFVTAVLEKSTIVGLRGHITAQYLSNLGFTEGEDYMVIGCPSMYTFGDNLKIKDIDALSSDSIITTNMSKPALQSTLKFITQIHEKFPNATFIPQGYDEFKLLYAGASLFSKQNYPSTVSDIQYANGRAKFFLNAPTWIEYLRNVDLSFGTKLHGNITALIAGTPAIAIPLDARMQELITYHNLPYVTQDEVKVAGSIQNILDKVDIHSPEYVQKENYSRFISFLKSNGLNPVIQSSGKKVYADTLLEEAKLYPPVEGSIATTEAEKANRMVALSLGHEAKEQKLRKQLSNANSIVRKERTEINKMKTDYEIQKREYSLIKKENELLKRENAIEKKENEMLKVEFTNMSQQNDMFRTKIENKKFFSLIKRRTDRKNKV
;
A
#
# COMPACT_ATOMS: atom_id res chain seq x y z
N MET A 1 14.44 8.29 -11.41
CA MET A 1 15.54 7.88 -12.32
C MET A 1 16.88 7.79 -11.61
N LYS A 2 17.49 8.90 -11.13
CA LYS A 2 18.82 8.85 -10.47
C LYS A 2 18.94 7.84 -9.31
N GLU A 3 17.91 7.73 -8.48
CA GLU A 3 17.92 6.78 -7.34
C GLU A 3 17.81 5.33 -7.79
N VAL A 4 17.00 5.03 -8.82
CA VAL A 4 16.87 3.70 -9.41
C VAL A 4 18.17 3.25 -10.08
N GLU A 5 18.83 4.16 -10.80
CA GLU A 5 20.14 3.90 -11.41
C GLU A 5 21.19 3.54 -10.36
N LYS A 6 21.20 4.27 -9.24
CA LYS A 6 22.06 3.98 -8.10
C LYS A 6 21.75 2.62 -7.49
N ILE A 7 20.48 2.30 -7.23
CA ILE A 7 20.07 1.01 -6.66
C ILE A 7 20.56 -0.14 -7.55
N ASN A 8 20.35 -0.04 -8.86
CA ASN A 8 20.76 -1.06 -9.82
C ASN A 8 22.28 -1.23 -9.94
N ALA A 9 23.07 -0.19 -9.59
CA ALA A 9 24.52 -0.21 -9.72
C ALA A 9 25.24 -0.67 -8.44
N GLU A 10 24.65 -0.42 -7.26
CA GLU A 10 25.32 -0.58 -5.97
C GLU A 10 24.80 -1.76 -5.12
N TYR A 11 23.65 -2.36 -5.44
CA TYR A 11 23.01 -3.39 -4.61
C TYR A 11 22.70 -4.65 -5.41
N ASP A 12 22.76 -5.80 -4.75
CA ASP A 12 22.44 -7.11 -5.36
C ASP A 12 20.96 -7.50 -5.25
N GLY A 13 20.17 -6.77 -4.45
CA GLY A 13 18.75 -7.04 -4.27
C GLY A 13 18.04 -5.97 -3.46
N TYR A 14 16.71 -5.97 -3.53
CA TYR A 14 15.86 -5.00 -2.85
C TYR A 14 14.85 -5.71 -1.94
N ILE A 15 14.86 -5.41 -0.63
CA ILE A 15 13.99 -6.06 0.34
C ILE A 15 12.80 -5.16 0.67
N LEU A 16 11.59 -5.71 0.50
CA LEU A 16 10.33 -5.10 0.86
C LEU A 16 9.77 -5.78 2.12
N ALA A 17 9.83 -5.09 3.25
CA ALA A 17 9.19 -5.53 4.49
C ALA A 17 7.88 -4.75 4.69
N LEU A 18 6.77 -5.28 4.18
CA LEU A 18 5.48 -4.60 4.23
C LEU A 18 4.60 -5.17 5.34
N ALA A 19 4.21 -4.33 6.30
CA ALA A 19 3.33 -4.77 7.37
C ALA A 19 1.90 -4.96 6.86
N ASP A 20 1.18 -3.87 6.67
CA ASP A 20 -0.24 -3.85 6.34
C ASP A 20 -0.54 -2.97 5.13
N ALA A 21 0.24 -3.21 4.07
CA ALA A 21 0.26 -2.39 2.87
C ALA A 21 -1.00 -2.52 2.00
N ILE A 22 -1.79 -3.58 2.13
CA ILE A 22 -3.06 -3.70 1.40
C ILE A 22 -4.13 -2.93 2.17
N ARG A 23 -4.25 -1.65 1.83
CA ARG A 23 -5.23 -0.69 2.36
C ARG A 23 -5.33 0.55 1.49
N GLU A 24 -6.48 1.22 1.54
CA GLU A 24 -6.80 2.36 0.66
C GLU A 24 -5.81 3.53 0.79
N ASP A 25 -5.43 3.92 2.02
CA ASP A 25 -4.52 5.03 2.29
C ASP A 25 -3.06 4.76 1.86
N PHE A 26 -2.73 3.53 1.47
CA PHE A 26 -1.41 3.12 1.00
C PHE A 26 -1.35 2.87 -0.52
N VAL A 27 -2.48 3.00 -1.22
CA VAL A 27 -2.57 2.80 -2.68
C VAL A 27 -1.59 3.69 -3.47
N PRO A 28 -1.42 4.99 -3.16
CA PRO A 28 -0.44 5.82 -3.87
C PRO A 28 0.99 5.29 -3.76
N GLN A 29 1.38 4.80 -2.58
CA GLN A 29 2.69 4.23 -2.31
C GLN A 29 2.86 2.90 -3.07
N LEU A 30 1.84 2.03 -3.09
CA LEU A 30 1.88 0.81 -3.90
C LEU A 30 2.14 1.12 -5.37
N LYS A 31 1.44 2.10 -5.96
CA LYS A 31 1.66 2.51 -7.36
C LYS A 31 3.09 2.97 -7.61
N GLN A 32 3.61 3.85 -6.75
CA GLN A 32 4.99 4.35 -6.85
C GLN A 32 6.02 3.21 -6.72
N MET A 33 5.78 2.26 -5.81
CA MET A 33 6.63 1.08 -5.66
C MET A 33 6.56 0.18 -6.88
N THR A 34 5.38 -0.08 -7.45
CA THR A 34 5.21 -0.86 -8.69
C THR A 34 6.02 -0.26 -9.85
N GLU A 35 5.90 1.05 -10.06
CA GLU A 35 6.66 1.77 -11.09
C GLU A 35 8.18 1.64 -10.87
N MET A 36 8.65 1.81 -9.63
CA MET A 36 10.05 1.66 -9.28
C MET A 36 10.55 0.23 -9.52
N ILE A 37 9.82 -0.78 -9.03
CA ILE A 37 10.18 -2.21 -9.11
C ILE A 37 10.38 -2.64 -10.57
N ARG A 38 9.52 -2.20 -11.47
CA ARG A 38 9.65 -2.50 -12.91
C ARG A 38 10.92 -1.93 -13.54
N LEU A 39 11.45 -0.84 -12.99
CA LEU A 39 12.71 -0.24 -13.44
C LEU A 39 13.95 -0.88 -12.79
N LEU A 40 13.79 -1.69 -11.75
CA LEU A 40 14.91 -2.40 -11.12
C LEU A 40 15.39 -3.56 -12.01
N LYS A 41 16.70 -3.72 -12.09
CA LYS A 41 17.41 -4.80 -12.78
C LYS A 41 17.84 -5.92 -11.83
N ILE A 42 17.66 -5.70 -10.54
CA ILE A 42 18.03 -6.60 -9.45
C ILE A 42 16.78 -7.31 -8.89
N PRO A 43 16.94 -8.46 -8.22
CA PRO A 43 15.84 -9.13 -7.53
C PRO A 43 15.13 -8.25 -6.48
N VAL A 44 13.83 -8.49 -6.29
CA VAL A 44 13.00 -7.78 -5.31
C VAL A 44 12.25 -8.76 -4.43
N TYR A 45 12.50 -8.75 -3.12
CA TYR A 45 11.98 -9.74 -2.18
C TYR A 45 10.89 -9.14 -1.29
N LEU A 46 9.65 -9.60 -1.43
CA LEU A 46 8.55 -9.20 -0.54
C LEU A 46 8.47 -10.14 0.66
N ILE A 47 8.96 -9.65 1.80
CA ILE A 47 9.07 -10.40 3.07
C ILE A 47 7.98 -9.92 4.01
N GLY A 48 6.79 -10.47 3.82
CA GLY A 48 5.60 -10.13 4.58
C GLY A 48 4.82 -9.02 3.89
N MET A 49 3.54 -9.28 3.71
CA MET A 49 2.50 -8.33 3.34
C MET A 49 1.19 -8.78 3.99
N GLY A 50 0.37 -7.83 4.44
CA GLY A 50 -0.89 -8.10 5.14
C GLY A 50 -2.04 -7.20 4.68
N VAL A 51 -3.26 -7.73 4.73
CA VAL A 51 -4.51 -7.02 4.43
C VAL A 51 -5.14 -6.36 5.65
N ARG A 52 -5.43 -5.06 5.56
CA ARG A 52 -6.19 -4.36 6.60
C ARG A 52 -7.69 -4.59 6.38
N ALA A 53 -8.28 -5.42 7.23
CA ALA A 53 -9.71 -5.69 7.27
C ALA A 53 -10.21 -5.78 8.73
N ALA A 54 -11.52 -5.73 8.92
CA ALA A 54 -12.14 -5.87 10.24
C ALA A 54 -11.86 -7.24 10.86
N TYR A 55 -11.83 -7.32 12.19
CA TYR A 55 -11.71 -8.59 12.91
C TYR A 55 -12.88 -9.53 12.54
N GLY A 56 -12.58 -10.83 12.37
CA GLY A 56 -13.61 -11.83 12.03
C GLY A 56 -14.12 -11.75 10.58
N VAL A 57 -13.40 -11.07 9.69
CA VAL A 57 -13.78 -10.96 8.27
C VAL A 57 -13.84 -12.33 7.58
N ASP A 58 -14.83 -12.52 6.72
CA ASP A 58 -14.89 -13.67 5.80
C ASP A 58 -13.90 -13.45 4.65
N ALA A 59 -12.71 -14.06 4.78
CA ALA A 59 -11.62 -13.88 3.84
C ALA A 59 -11.98 -14.29 2.39
N LYS A 60 -12.93 -15.21 2.20
CA LYS A 60 -13.38 -15.65 0.86
C LYS A 60 -14.19 -14.58 0.12
N LYS A 61 -14.68 -13.57 0.84
CA LYS A 61 -15.48 -12.46 0.28
C LYS A 61 -14.70 -11.14 0.25
N LEU A 62 -13.41 -11.14 0.60
CA LEU A 62 -12.59 -9.95 0.56
C LEU A 62 -12.35 -9.50 -0.88
N SER A 63 -12.73 -8.25 -1.16
CA SER A 63 -12.48 -7.53 -2.41
C SER A 63 -12.46 -6.02 -2.12
N PHE A 64 -11.67 -5.26 -2.87
CA PHE A 64 -11.56 -3.81 -2.71
C PHE A 64 -11.60 -3.06 -4.06
N PRO A 65 -12.02 -1.78 -4.09
CA PRO A 65 -11.98 -0.96 -5.31
C PRO A 65 -10.57 -0.81 -5.93
N PHE A 66 -9.52 -1.07 -5.15
CA PHE A 66 -8.12 -0.96 -5.55
C PHE A 66 -7.46 -2.32 -5.84
N ASP A 67 -8.23 -3.41 -5.97
CA ASP A 67 -7.70 -4.76 -6.20
C ASP A 67 -6.73 -4.84 -7.39
N ASN A 68 -7.00 -4.13 -8.49
CA ASN A 68 -6.10 -4.08 -9.64
C ASN A 68 -4.72 -3.49 -9.30
N VAL A 69 -4.64 -2.53 -8.38
CA VAL A 69 -3.36 -1.96 -7.94
C VAL A 69 -2.56 -3.00 -7.16
N VAL A 70 -3.23 -3.81 -6.34
CA VAL A 70 -2.59 -4.90 -5.60
C VAL A 70 -2.09 -5.98 -6.56
N LYS A 71 -2.91 -6.36 -7.55
CA LYS A 71 -2.50 -7.31 -8.60
C LYS A 71 -1.25 -6.82 -9.32
N GLU A 72 -1.27 -5.59 -9.82
CA GLU A 72 -0.12 -5.00 -10.53
C GLU A 72 1.15 -4.96 -9.67
N PHE A 73 1.01 -4.62 -8.39
CA PHE A 73 2.12 -4.60 -7.44
C PHE A 73 2.70 -6.00 -7.22
N VAL A 74 1.87 -6.99 -6.89
CA VAL A 74 2.32 -8.37 -6.64
C VAL A 74 2.93 -8.99 -7.89
N THR A 75 2.33 -8.77 -9.07
CA THR A 75 2.91 -9.19 -10.35
C THR A 75 4.27 -8.55 -10.59
N ALA A 76 4.43 -7.25 -10.34
CA ALA A 76 5.73 -6.59 -10.51
C ALA A 76 6.81 -7.16 -9.57
N VAL A 77 6.45 -7.58 -8.35
CA VAL A 77 7.37 -8.26 -7.44
C VAL A 77 7.72 -9.66 -7.96
N LEU A 78 6.74 -10.43 -8.46
CA LEU A 78 6.96 -11.77 -9.02
C LEU A 78 7.76 -11.76 -10.33
N GLU A 79 7.73 -10.66 -11.09
CA GLU A 79 8.67 -10.45 -12.21
C GLU A 79 10.15 -10.38 -11.76
N LYS A 80 10.40 -10.22 -10.45
CA LYS A 80 11.73 -10.03 -9.83
C LYS A 80 12.04 -11.04 -8.71
N SER A 81 11.15 -11.99 -8.44
CA SER A 81 11.29 -13.00 -7.37
C SER A 81 10.54 -14.27 -7.71
N THR A 82 10.87 -15.36 -7.04
CA THR A 82 10.20 -16.65 -7.28
C THR A 82 8.85 -16.72 -6.58
N ILE A 83 8.74 -16.17 -5.36
CA ILE A 83 7.54 -16.29 -4.54
C ILE A 83 7.45 -15.13 -3.53
N VAL A 84 6.24 -14.63 -3.24
CA VAL A 84 6.04 -13.57 -2.24
C VAL A 84 5.67 -14.11 -0.86
N GLY A 85 6.15 -13.45 0.20
CA GLY A 85 5.88 -13.81 1.59
C GLY A 85 4.71 -13.04 2.18
N LEU A 86 3.75 -13.74 2.77
CA LEU A 86 2.54 -13.15 3.38
C LEU A 86 2.50 -13.34 4.90
N ARG A 87 1.83 -12.42 5.59
CA ARG A 87 1.75 -12.44 7.06
C ARG A 87 0.77 -13.46 7.62
N GLY A 88 -0.23 -13.90 6.87
CA GLY A 88 -1.19 -14.88 7.37
C GLY A 88 -2.17 -15.38 6.31
N HIS A 89 -3.04 -16.31 6.72
CA HIS A 89 -3.97 -16.99 5.83
C HIS A 89 -5.12 -16.09 5.34
N ILE A 90 -5.47 -15.03 6.06
CA ILE A 90 -6.49 -14.07 5.59
C ILE A 90 -5.96 -13.35 4.35
N THR A 91 -4.71 -12.87 4.41
CA THR A 91 -4.04 -12.24 3.28
C THR A 91 -3.81 -13.22 2.12
N ALA A 92 -3.44 -14.47 2.43
CA ALA A 92 -3.31 -15.53 1.42
C ALA A 92 -4.62 -15.75 0.66
N GLN A 93 -5.73 -15.94 1.38
CA GLN A 93 -7.04 -16.12 0.78
C GLN A 93 -7.44 -14.91 -0.08
N TYR A 94 -7.15 -13.69 0.37
CA TYR A 94 -7.38 -12.49 -0.44
C TYR A 94 -6.59 -12.52 -1.76
N LEU A 95 -5.31 -12.93 -1.75
CA LEU A 95 -4.53 -13.08 -2.98
C LEU A 95 -5.05 -14.21 -3.87
N SER A 96 -5.56 -15.30 -3.31
CA SER A 96 -6.27 -16.33 -4.09
C SER A 96 -7.49 -15.76 -4.81
N ASN A 97 -8.28 -14.91 -4.14
CA ASN A 97 -9.44 -14.25 -4.77
C ASN A 97 -9.01 -13.36 -5.96
N LEU A 98 -7.78 -12.84 -5.92
CA LEU A 98 -7.20 -12.05 -7.00
C LEU A 98 -6.62 -12.89 -8.16
N GLY A 99 -6.54 -14.22 -8.00
CA GLY A 99 -6.07 -15.16 -9.01
C GLY A 99 -4.62 -15.62 -8.84
N PHE A 100 -3.99 -15.38 -7.69
CA PHE A 100 -2.67 -15.91 -7.36
C PHE A 100 -2.77 -17.27 -6.66
N THR A 101 -1.75 -18.11 -6.79
CA THR A 101 -1.74 -19.50 -6.28
C THR A 101 -0.76 -19.69 -5.13
N GLU A 102 -1.18 -20.37 -4.05
CA GLU A 102 -0.27 -20.73 -2.95
C GLU A 102 0.78 -21.74 -3.40
N GLY A 103 2.04 -21.54 -2.99
CA GLY A 103 3.16 -22.39 -3.35
C GLY A 103 3.80 -22.06 -4.70
N GLU A 104 3.08 -21.35 -5.57
CA GLU A 104 3.60 -20.84 -6.85
C GLU A 104 3.89 -19.34 -6.76
N ASP A 105 2.86 -18.54 -6.47
CA ASP A 105 2.97 -17.08 -6.40
C ASP A 105 3.27 -16.60 -4.98
N TYR A 106 2.72 -17.26 -3.96
CA TYR A 106 2.89 -16.81 -2.58
C TYR A 106 3.04 -17.93 -1.55
N MET A 107 3.61 -17.59 -0.40
CA MET A 107 3.71 -18.45 0.78
C MET A 107 3.38 -17.64 2.04
N VAL A 108 2.57 -18.22 2.94
CA VAL A 108 2.42 -17.66 4.29
C VAL A 108 3.67 -17.93 5.12
N ILE A 109 4.27 -16.85 5.64
CA ILE A 109 5.52 -16.87 6.42
C ILE A 109 5.38 -16.22 7.80
N GLY A 110 4.21 -15.67 8.15
CA GLY A 110 4.00 -15.02 9.44
C GLY A 110 4.73 -13.68 9.59
N CYS A 111 4.93 -13.26 10.84
CA CYS A 111 5.77 -12.11 11.19
C CYS A 111 7.25 -12.51 11.32
N PRO A 112 8.17 -11.94 10.52
CA PRO A 112 9.60 -12.25 10.60
C PRO A 112 10.22 -11.99 11.99
N SER A 113 9.69 -11.04 12.76
CA SER A 113 10.16 -10.75 14.12
C SER A 113 10.12 -11.97 15.06
N MET A 114 9.21 -12.94 14.85
CA MET A 114 9.18 -14.16 15.66
C MET A 114 10.43 -15.03 15.45
N TYR A 115 11.15 -14.87 14.34
CA TYR A 115 12.32 -15.68 13.98
C TYR A 115 13.64 -15.06 14.41
N THR A 116 13.61 -13.94 15.16
CA THR A 116 14.80 -13.19 15.59
C THR A 116 15.85 -14.08 16.25
N PHE A 117 15.42 -15.08 17.03
CA PHE A 117 16.30 -16.01 17.74
C PHE A 117 16.18 -17.46 17.25
N GLY A 118 15.76 -17.66 15.99
CA GLY A 118 15.74 -18.97 15.36
C GLY A 118 14.49 -19.79 15.63
N ASP A 119 14.64 -21.11 15.60
CA ASP A 119 13.56 -22.10 15.73
C ASP A 119 13.20 -22.45 17.18
N ASN A 120 14.07 -22.09 18.13
CA ASN A 120 13.89 -22.44 19.54
C ASN A 120 13.37 -21.24 20.35
N LEU A 121 12.05 -21.09 20.36
CA LEU A 121 11.36 -20.18 21.28
C LEU A 121 11.13 -20.90 22.62
N LYS A 122 11.51 -20.22 23.71
CA LYS A 122 11.30 -20.70 25.08
C LYS A 122 10.74 -19.57 25.92
N ILE A 123 9.53 -19.77 26.42
CA ILE A 123 8.81 -18.82 27.27
C ILE A 123 8.96 -19.33 28.70
N LYS A 124 9.29 -18.43 29.64
CA LYS A 124 9.38 -18.79 31.06
C LYS A 124 8.00 -19.07 31.63
N ASP A 125 7.94 -20.00 32.58
CA ASP A 125 6.76 -20.20 33.41
C ASP A 125 6.43 -18.92 34.19
N ILE A 126 5.17 -18.80 34.58
CA ILE A 126 4.69 -17.70 35.43
C ILE A 126 3.80 -18.26 36.51
N ASP A 127 4.09 -17.87 37.74
CA ASP A 127 3.24 -18.17 38.90
C ASP A 127 2.03 -17.23 38.94
N ALA A 128 1.17 -17.41 39.95
CA ALA A 128 0.09 -16.47 40.23
C ALA A 128 0.64 -15.05 40.42
N LEU A 129 -0.02 -14.07 39.79
CA LEU A 129 0.38 -12.67 39.82
C LEU A 129 0.17 -12.10 41.23
N SER A 130 1.19 -11.42 41.74
CA SER A 130 1.18 -10.72 43.03
C SER A 130 1.33 -9.21 42.84
N SER A 131 1.22 -8.42 43.91
CA SER A 131 1.44 -6.96 43.84
C SER A 131 2.85 -6.59 43.40
N ASP A 132 3.83 -7.48 43.58
CA ASP A 132 5.22 -7.25 43.21
C ASP A 132 5.49 -7.57 41.73
N SER A 133 4.57 -8.27 41.05
CA SER A 133 4.73 -8.65 39.65
C SER A 133 4.93 -7.45 38.73
N ILE A 134 5.89 -7.57 37.82
CA ILE A 134 6.24 -6.56 36.82
C ILE A 134 5.46 -6.85 35.55
N ILE A 135 4.32 -6.18 35.39
CA ILE A 135 3.45 -6.33 34.22
C ILE A 135 3.69 -5.18 33.24
N THR A 136 4.05 -5.49 32.01
CA THR A 136 4.12 -4.49 30.95
C THR A 136 2.80 -4.41 30.20
N THR A 137 2.32 -3.20 29.93
CA THR A 137 1.11 -3.01 29.12
C THR A 137 1.37 -2.19 27.87
N ASN A 138 0.58 -2.47 26.83
CA ASN A 138 0.63 -1.75 25.56
C ASN A 138 -0.80 -1.49 25.03
N MET A 139 -1.03 -0.30 24.47
CA MET A 139 -2.38 0.17 24.14
C MET A 139 -2.42 0.73 22.72
N SER A 140 -3.53 0.46 22.02
CA SER A 140 -3.83 0.93 20.68
C SER A 140 -5.09 1.79 20.76
N LYS A 141 -5.00 3.02 20.25
CA LYS A 141 -6.11 3.99 20.26
C LYS A 141 -7.45 3.41 19.76
N PRO A 142 -7.53 2.52 18.76
CA PRO A 142 -8.81 1.96 18.31
C PRO A 142 -9.49 0.95 19.24
N ALA A 143 -8.85 0.50 20.34
CA ALA A 143 -9.46 -0.49 21.23
C ALA A 143 -10.73 0.03 21.92
N LEU A 144 -11.62 -0.89 22.29
CA LEU A 144 -12.86 -0.58 23.02
C LEU A 144 -12.57 0.08 24.36
N GLN A 145 -13.44 0.99 24.78
CA GLN A 145 -13.31 1.72 26.04
C GLN A 145 -13.21 0.79 27.26
N SER A 146 -13.94 -0.33 27.25
CA SER A 146 -13.85 -1.35 28.29
C SER A 146 -12.48 -2.06 28.33
N THR A 147 -11.90 -2.36 27.18
CA THR A 147 -10.54 -2.91 27.09
C THR A 147 -9.51 -1.92 27.61
N LEU A 148 -9.63 -0.64 27.23
CA LEU A 148 -8.73 0.41 27.71
C LEU A 148 -8.85 0.59 29.23
N LYS A 149 -10.09 0.63 29.76
CA LYS A 149 -10.36 0.69 31.20
C LYS A 149 -9.78 -0.52 31.94
N PHE A 150 -9.92 -1.73 31.41
CA PHE A 150 -9.35 -2.93 31.99
C PHE A 150 -7.82 -2.84 32.08
N ILE A 151 -7.16 -2.32 31.04
CA ILE A 151 -5.71 -2.10 31.08
C ILE A 151 -5.32 -1.05 32.12
N THR A 152 -6.12 0.02 32.29
CA THR A 152 -5.92 0.98 33.39
C THR A 152 -6.04 0.33 34.77
N GLN A 153 -7.01 -0.57 34.97
CA GLN A 153 -7.20 -1.29 36.24
C GLN A 153 -6.01 -2.20 36.59
N ILE A 154 -5.26 -2.69 35.59
CA ILE A 154 -3.99 -3.40 35.84
C ILE A 154 -3.00 -2.44 36.53
N HIS A 155 -2.87 -1.20 36.05
CA HIS A 155 -1.96 -0.22 36.66
C HIS A 155 -2.40 0.21 38.06
N GLU A 156 -3.70 0.22 38.34
CA GLU A 156 -4.24 0.49 39.68
C GLU A 156 -3.91 -0.65 40.66
N LYS A 157 -3.93 -1.90 40.19
CA LYS A 157 -3.73 -3.10 41.03
C LYS A 157 -2.26 -3.49 41.20
N PHE A 158 -1.41 -3.22 40.21
CA PHE A 158 0.00 -3.64 40.18
C PHE A 158 0.91 -2.41 40.18
N PRO A 159 1.47 -2.00 41.33
CA PRO A 159 2.31 -0.81 41.46
C PRO A 159 3.58 -0.81 40.57
N ASN A 160 4.06 -2.00 40.20
CA ASN A 160 5.21 -2.18 39.31
C ASN A 160 4.83 -2.24 37.82
N ALA A 161 3.54 -2.08 37.48
CA ALA A 161 3.10 -2.08 36.09
C ALA A 161 3.75 -0.95 35.29
N THR A 162 4.20 -1.29 34.08
CA THR A 162 4.94 -0.37 33.20
C THR A 162 4.25 -0.25 31.86
N PHE A 163 3.87 0.97 31.49
CA PHE A 163 3.29 1.24 30.18
C PHE A 163 4.40 1.42 29.15
N ILE A 164 4.31 0.69 28.03
CA ILE A 164 5.24 0.81 26.90
C ILE A 164 4.50 1.44 25.71
N PRO A 165 4.54 2.78 25.57
CA PRO A 165 4.04 3.46 24.38
C PRO A 165 4.81 3.06 23.12
N GLN A 166 4.11 3.07 21.98
CA GLN A 166 4.67 2.65 20.69
C GLN A 166 4.32 3.61 19.54
N GLY A 167 3.49 4.63 19.81
CA GLY A 167 3.16 5.68 18.88
C GLY A 167 4.03 6.93 19.06
N TYR A 168 4.22 7.68 17.97
CA TYR A 168 5.02 8.92 18.01
C TYR A 168 4.42 10.00 18.94
N ASP A 169 3.10 10.16 18.96
CA ASP A 169 2.48 11.14 19.86
C ASP A 169 2.58 10.73 21.33
N GLU A 170 2.59 9.43 21.61
CA GLU A 170 2.81 8.88 22.96
C GLU A 170 4.26 9.06 23.37
N PHE A 171 5.21 8.86 22.45
CA PHE A 171 6.62 9.20 22.68
C PHE A 171 6.78 10.67 23.07
N LYS A 172 6.13 11.61 22.37
CA LYS A 172 6.18 13.03 22.74
C LYS A 172 5.62 13.28 24.14
N LEU A 173 4.50 12.66 24.47
CA LEU A 173 3.91 12.77 25.81
C LEU A 173 4.89 12.26 26.87
N LEU A 174 5.45 11.07 26.65
CA LEU A 174 6.44 10.47 27.53
C LEU A 174 7.69 11.37 27.66
N TYR A 175 8.25 11.83 26.55
CA TYR A 175 9.52 12.55 26.50
C TYR A 175 9.41 13.98 27.03
N ALA A 176 8.40 14.73 26.58
CA ALA A 176 8.23 16.16 26.87
C ALA A 176 7.29 16.44 28.05
N GLY A 177 6.46 15.47 28.42
CA GLY A 177 5.35 15.66 29.35
C GLY A 177 4.10 16.28 28.74
N ALA A 178 4.05 16.49 27.42
CA ALA A 178 2.89 17.04 26.73
C ALA A 178 2.73 16.49 25.30
N SER A 179 1.49 16.36 24.84
CA SER A 179 1.16 15.97 23.47
C SER A 179 -0.22 16.52 23.07
N LEU A 180 -0.51 16.49 21.77
CA LEU A 180 -1.71 17.13 21.18
C LEU A 180 -2.93 16.21 21.09
N PHE A 181 -2.81 14.94 21.46
CA PHE A 181 -3.92 13.99 21.40
C PHE A 181 -4.58 13.87 22.77
N SER A 182 -5.90 13.73 22.77
CA SER A 182 -6.68 13.37 23.94
C SER A 182 -7.71 12.31 23.56
N LYS A 183 -7.80 11.24 24.35
CA LYS A 183 -8.80 10.19 24.15
C LYS A 183 -9.23 9.61 25.50
N GLN A 184 -10.53 9.45 25.69
CA GLN A 184 -11.11 8.87 26.89
C GLN A 184 -10.54 7.46 27.16
N ASN A 185 -10.23 7.20 28.44
CA ASN A 185 -9.62 5.96 28.95
C ASN A 185 -8.29 5.58 28.30
N TYR A 186 -7.69 6.47 27.51
CA TYR A 186 -6.37 6.28 26.92
C TYR A 186 -5.37 7.21 27.61
N PRO A 187 -4.14 6.76 27.90
CA PRO A 187 -3.12 7.62 28.50
C PRO A 187 -2.77 8.79 27.57
N SER A 188 -3.25 9.98 27.90
CA SER A 188 -3.19 11.19 27.09
C SER A 188 -2.55 12.38 27.82
N THR A 189 -2.30 12.26 29.12
CA THR A 189 -1.61 13.24 29.96
C THR A 189 -0.58 12.55 30.85
N VAL A 190 0.37 13.30 31.38
CA VAL A 190 1.34 12.77 32.36
C VAL A 190 0.71 12.39 33.71
N SER A 191 -0.49 12.89 33.98
CA SER A 191 -1.24 12.58 35.20
C SER A 191 -2.01 11.26 35.10
N ASP A 192 -2.13 10.67 33.91
CA ASP A 192 -2.71 9.34 33.77
C ASP A 192 -1.79 8.30 34.43
N ILE A 193 -2.36 7.33 35.16
CA ILE A 193 -1.63 6.39 36.03
C ILE A 193 -0.48 5.67 35.31
N GLN A 194 -0.65 5.41 34.01
CA GLN A 194 0.34 4.78 33.14
C GLN A 194 1.63 5.59 33.00
N TYR A 195 1.57 6.92 33.15
CA TYR A 195 2.72 7.82 33.14
C TYR A 195 3.06 8.37 34.53
N ALA A 196 2.05 8.63 35.35
CA ALA A 196 2.18 9.31 36.64
C ALA A 196 3.05 8.55 37.65
N ASN A 197 3.13 7.22 37.52
CA ASN A 197 4.01 6.40 38.36
C ASN A 197 5.50 6.53 38.00
N GLY A 198 5.85 7.24 36.93
CA GLY A 198 7.22 7.45 36.47
C GLY A 198 7.88 6.19 35.86
N ARG A 199 7.14 5.10 35.65
CA ARG A 199 7.70 3.83 35.16
C ARG A 199 7.60 3.66 33.65
N ALA A 200 6.79 4.47 32.96
CA ALA A 200 6.63 4.35 31.51
C ALA A 200 7.97 4.46 30.77
N LYS A 201 8.17 3.59 29.78
CA LYS A 201 9.41 3.54 28.97
C LYS A 201 9.12 3.48 27.49
N PHE A 202 9.90 4.22 26.70
CA PHE A 202 9.88 4.11 25.23
C PHE A 202 11.23 3.59 24.73
N PHE A 203 11.21 2.64 23.80
CA PHE A 203 12.42 2.01 23.27
C PHE A 203 12.72 2.48 21.86
N LEU A 204 13.96 2.90 21.62
CA LEU A 204 14.42 3.39 20.32
C LEU A 204 15.07 2.30 19.46
N ASN A 205 15.32 1.13 20.02
CA ASN A 205 15.94 0.00 19.34
C ASN A 205 15.46 -1.32 19.95
N ALA A 206 15.31 -2.34 19.12
CA ALA A 206 14.81 -3.64 19.54
C ALA A 206 15.69 -4.37 20.58
N PRO A 207 17.04 -4.35 20.50
CA PRO A 207 17.88 -5.06 21.47
C PRO A 207 17.65 -4.61 22.92
N THR A 208 17.61 -3.31 23.20
CA THR A 208 17.35 -2.81 24.56
C THR A 208 15.92 -3.06 25.02
N TRP A 209 14.96 -3.14 24.09
CA TRP A 209 13.58 -3.50 24.41
C TRP A 209 13.45 -4.96 24.81
N ILE A 210 14.05 -5.86 24.04
CA ILE A 210 14.08 -7.29 24.32
C ILE A 210 14.76 -7.52 25.67
N GLU A 211 15.93 -6.91 25.91
CA GLU A 211 16.68 -7.08 27.15
C GLU A 211 15.88 -6.63 28.38
N TYR A 212 15.19 -5.49 28.30
CA TYR A 212 14.29 -5.06 29.36
C TYR A 212 13.17 -6.08 29.60
N LEU A 213 12.53 -6.58 28.53
CA LEU A 213 11.41 -7.51 28.63
C LEU A 213 11.80 -8.89 29.16
N ARG A 214 13.06 -9.32 29.11
CA ARG A 214 13.52 -10.58 29.77
C ARG A 214 13.22 -10.59 31.27
N ASN A 215 13.24 -9.40 31.87
CA ASN A 215 13.15 -9.18 33.31
C ASN A 215 11.73 -8.80 33.79
N VAL A 216 10.71 -8.91 32.93
CA VAL A 216 9.30 -8.62 33.30
C VAL A 216 8.49 -9.91 33.35
N ASP A 217 7.45 -9.99 34.17
CA ASP A 217 6.72 -11.25 34.40
C ASP A 217 5.69 -11.54 33.30
N LEU A 218 5.00 -10.50 32.82
CA LEU A 218 3.95 -10.62 31.82
C LEU A 218 3.88 -9.39 30.93
N SER A 219 3.60 -9.58 29.64
CA SER A 219 3.17 -8.51 28.74
C SER A 219 1.71 -8.66 28.33
N PHE A 220 0.94 -7.58 28.39
CA PHE A 220 -0.49 -7.63 28.11
C PHE A 220 -0.96 -6.41 27.30
N GLY A 221 -1.65 -6.65 26.18
CA GLY A 221 -2.31 -5.53 25.50
C GLY A 221 -2.62 -5.70 24.03
N THR A 222 -2.89 -4.56 23.39
CA THR A 222 -3.51 -4.45 22.05
C THR A 222 -2.51 -4.10 20.94
N LYS A 223 -1.20 -4.06 21.23
CA LYS A 223 -0.14 -3.86 20.24
C LYS A 223 0.54 -5.19 19.96
N LEU A 224 0.38 -5.68 18.74
CA LEU A 224 0.97 -6.95 18.32
C LEU A 224 2.48 -7.04 18.61
N HIS A 225 3.27 -6.05 18.14
CA HIS A 225 4.71 -6.08 18.34
C HIS A 225 5.13 -5.83 19.79
N GLY A 226 4.29 -5.23 20.63
CA GLY A 226 4.55 -5.18 22.07
C GLY A 226 4.63 -6.57 22.68
N ASN A 227 3.64 -7.41 22.33
CA ASN A 227 3.56 -8.77 22.84
C ASN A 227 4.56 -9.71 22.12
N ILE A 228 4.79 -9.56 20.81
CA ILE A 228 5.82 -10.34 20.09
C ILE A 228 7.21 -10.08 20.68
N THR A 229 7.57 -8.83 20.97
CA THR A 229 8.89 -8.54 21.56
C THR A 229 9.05 -9.20 22.93
N ALA A 230 7.97 -9.29 23.73
CA ALA A 230 7.98 -10.00 25.00
C ALA A 230 8.16 -11.51 24.81
N LEU A 231 7.44 -12.13 23.88
CA LEU A 231 7.56 -13.56 23.61
C LEU A 231 8.97 -13.93 23.16
N ILE A 232 9.57 -13.18 22.22
CA ILE A 232 10.95 -13.46 21.78
C ILE A 232 12.00 -13.14 22.85
N ALA A 233 11.67 -12.32 23.86
CA ALA A 233 12.49 -12.13 25.05
C ALA A 233 12.41 -13.34 26.01
N GLY A 234 11.50 -14.28 25.76
CA GLY A 234 11.20 -15.42 26.62
C GLY A 234 10.18 -15.11 27.71
N THR A 235 9.44 -14.02 27.59
CA THR A 235 8.46 -13.57 28.59
C THR A 235 7.03 -13.86 28.12
N PRO A 236 6.16 -14.42 28.98
CA PRO A 236 4.75 -14.61 28.67
C PRO A 236 4.09 -13.33 28.17
N ALA A 237 3.27 -13.45 27.13
CA ALA A 237 2.52 -12.33 26.62
C ALA A 237 1.12 -12.75 26.17
N ILE A 238 0.14 -11.88 26.41
CA ILE A 238 -1.25 -12.09 26.00
C ILE A 238 -1.69 -10.91 25.14
N ALA A 239 -2.01 -11.19 23.89
CA ALA A 239 -2.44 -10.21 22.92
C ALA A 239 -3.98 -10.03 22.92
N ILE A 240 -4.42 -8.83 22.55
CA ILE A 240 -5.83 -8.53 22.30
C ILE A 240 -5.97 -8.06 20.85
N PRO A 241 -6.38 -8.94 19.91
CA PRO A 241 -6.51 -8.57 18.51
C PRO A 241 -7.61 -7.51 18.30
N LEU A 242 -7.28 -6.52 17.48
CA LEU A 242 -8.22 -5.45 17.12
C LEU A 242 -8.77 -5.57 15.71
N ASP A 243 -8.07 -6.30 14.83
CA ASP A 243 -8.40 -6.40 13.42
C ASP A 243 -7.88 -7.72 12.81
N ALA A 244 -8.21 -7.95 11.53
CA ALA A 244 -7.83 -9.16 10.81
C ALA A 244 -6.30 -9.36 10.72
N ARG A 245 -5.53 -8.27 10.71
CA ARG A 245 -4.06 -8.33 10.59
C ARG A 245 -3.44 -8.94 11.83
N MET A 246 -3.94 -8.56 12.99
CA MET A 246 -3.53 -9.18 14.24
C MET A 246 -4.06 -10.61 14.32
N GLN A 247 -5.31 -10.83 13.93
CA GLN A 247 -5.95 -12.15 13.97
C GLN A 247 -5.13 -13.19 13.18
N GLU A 248 -4.77 -12.91 11.92
CA GLU A 248 -4.05 -13.90 11.10
C GLU A 248 -2.68 -14.26 11.68
N LEU A 249 -2.00 -13.30 12.32
CA LEU A 249 -0.69 -13.51 12.93
C LEU A 249 -0.75 -14.23 14.25
N ILE A 250 -1.76 -13.91 15.07
CA ILE A 250 -2.05 -14.63 16.31
C ILE A 250 -2.35 -16.10 15.99
N THR A 251 -3.18 -16.36 14.97
CA THR A 251 -3.48 -17.73 14.54
C THR A 251 -2.25 -18.44 13.99
N TYR A 252 -1.49 -17.80 13.09
CA TYR A 252 -0.34 -18.44 12.43
C TYR A 252 0.79 -18.79 13.43
N HIS A 253 1.07 -17.89 14.38
CA HIS A 253 2.11 -18.08 15.39
C HIS A 253 1.60 -18.68 16.69
N ASN A 254 0.34 -19.10 16.74
CA ASN A 254 -0.32 -19.64 17.92
C ASN A 254 -0.10 -18.78 19.18
N LEU A 255 -0.27 -17.45 19.04
CA LEU A 255 0.01 -16.50 20.12
C LEU A 255 -1.08 -16.57 21.20
N PRO A 256 -0.74 -16.49 22.51
CA PRO A 256 -1.74 -16.42 23.56
C PRO A 256 -2.54 -15.13 23.40
N TYR A 257 -3.87 -15.24 23.40
CA TYR A 257 -4.73 -14.08 23.17
C TYR A 257 -6.06 -14.20 23.89
N VAL A 258 -6.71 -13.05 24.06
CA VAL A 258 -8.13 -12.95 24.40
C VAL A 258 -8.78 -11.87 23.55
N THR A 259 -10.04 -12.06 23.21
CA THR A 259 -10.83 -11.06 22.49
C THR A 259 -11.20 -9.89 23.38
N GLN A 260 -11.59 -8.76 22.77
CA GLN A 260 -12.07 -7.61 23.52
C GLN A 260 -13.35 -7.91 24.32
N ASP A 261 -14.17 -8.87 23.88
CA ASP A 261 -15.39 -9.28 24.59
C ASP A 261 -15.07 -10.16 25.80
N GLU A 262 -14.09 -11.06 25.69
CA GLU A 262 -13.62 -11.85 26.83
C GLU A 262 -12.99 -10.95 27.91
N VAL A 263 -12.24 -9.92 27.51
CA VAL A 263 -11.66 -8.94 28.44
C VAL A 263 -12.76 -8.22 29.25
N LYS A 264 -13.91 -7.92 28.64
CA LYS A 264 -15.03 -7.25 29.34
C LYS A 264 -15.55 -8.06 30.52
N VAL A 265 -15.55 -9.39 30.40
CA VAL A 265 -16.13 -10.31 31.39
C VAL A 265 -15.07 -11.05 32.21
N ALA A 266 -13.79 -10.84 31.93
CA ALA A 266 -12.70 -11.55 32.59
C ALA A 266 -12.61 -11.26 34.10
N GLY A 267 -12.97 -10.05 34.53
CA GLY A 267 -12.92 -9.61 35.93
C GLY A 267 -11.51 -9.28 36.44
N SER A 268 -10.49 -10.09 36.11
CA SER A 268 -9.10 -9.84 36.46
C SER A 268 -8.13 -10.37 35.39
N ILE A 269 -6.90 -9.85 35.36
CA ILE A 269 -5.85 -10.38 34.48
C ILE A 269 -5.42 -11.81 34.89
N GLN A 270 -5.52 -12.18 36.16
CA GLN A 270 -5.26 -13.55 36.61
C GLN A 270 -6.22 -14.53 35.93
N ASN A 271 -7.52 -14.21 35.88
CA ASN A 271 -8.52 -15.06 35.23
C ASN A 271 -8.29 -15.21 33.71
N ILE A 272 -7.60 -14.25 33.07
CA ILE A 272 -7.18 -14.35 31.67
C ILE A 272 -5.98 -15.30 31.59
N LEU A 273 -4.99 -15.08 32.45
CA LEU A 273 -3.78 -15.89 32.51
C LEU A 273 -4.11 -17.38 32.73
N ASP A 274 -5.04 -17.69 33.62
CA ASP A 274 -5.48 -19.06 33.92
C ASP A 274 -6.19 -19.76 32.74
N LYS A 275 -6.62 -19.01 31.72
CA LYS A 275 -7.38 -19.54 30.57
C LYS A 275 -6.56 -19.70 29.30
N VAL A 276 -5.41 -19.05 29.21
CA VAL A 276 -4.58 -19.06 28.00
C VAL A 276 -3.41 -19.99 28.18
N ASP A 277 -3.07 -20.74 27.14
CA ASP A 277 -1.81 -21.48 27.10
C ASP A 277 -0.69 -20.52 26.74
N ILE A 278 0.11 -20.11 27.72
CA ILE A 278 1.22 -19.18 27.50
C ILE A 278 2.37 -19.76 26.67
N HIS A 279 2.49 -21.09 26.59
CA HIS A 279 3.54 -21.79 25.82
C HIS A 279 3.09 -22.14 24.40
N SER A 280 1.83 -21.84 24.05
CA SER A 280 1.27 -22.12 22.72
C SER A 280 2.14 -21.71 21.51
N PRO A 281 2.91 -20.59 21.52
CA PRO A 281 3.81 -20.25 20.42
C PRO A 281 4.96 -21.24 20.21
N GLU A 282 5.42 -21.89 21.28
CA GLU A 282 6.56 -22.82 21.21
C GLU A 282 6.23 -24.04 20.34
N TYR A 283 4.97 -24.44 20.27
CA TYR A 283 4.52 -25.62 19.53
C TYR A 283 4.70 -25.49 18.03
N VAL A 284 4.61 -24.27 17.49
CA VAL A 284 4.64 -24.01 16.04
C VAL A 284 5.92 -23.30 15.59
N GLN A 285 6.72 -22.76 16.52
CA GLN A 285 7.89 -21.95 16.19
C GLN A 285 8.86 -22.66 15.22
N LYS A 286 9.18 -23.92 15.49
CA LYS A 286 10.17 -24.67 14.70
C LYS A 286 9.70 -24.88 13.26
N GLU A 287 8.43 -25.22 13.08
CA GLU A 287 7.83 -25.40 11.75
C GLU A 287 7.77 -24.05 11.01
N ASN A 288 7.27 -23.01 11.67
CA ASN A 288 7.15 -21.67 11.10
C ASN A 288 8.53 -21.10 10.70
N TYR A 289 9.56 -21.28 11.53
CA TYR A 289 10.93 -20.91 11.20
C TYR A 289 11.45 -21.68 9.98
N SER A 290 11.24 -23.00 9.93
CA SER A 290 11.64 -23.82 8.79
C SER A 290 10.96 -23.41 7.49
N ARG A 291 9.68 -23.01 7.57
CA ARG A 291 8.91 -22.46 6.46
C ARG A 291 9.46 -21.11 5.99
N PHE A 292 9.83 -20.22 6.92
CA PHE A 292 10.48 -18.96 6.60
C PHE A 292 11.85 -19.17 5.93
N ILE A 293 12.67 -20.10 6.43
CA ILE A 293 13.95 -20.47 5.81
C ILE A 293 13.75 -21.02 4.40
N SER A 294 12.71 -21.84 4.20
CA SER A 294 12.35 -22.37 2.87
C SER A 294 11.94 -21.24 1.93
N PHE A 295 11.13 -20.29 2.39
CA PHE A 295 10.78 -19.09 1.62
C PHE A 295 12.00 -18.27 1.18
N LEU A 296 12.97 -18.06 2.08
CA LEU A 296 14.22 -17.35 1.73
C LEU A 296 14.98 -18.12 0.64
N LYS A 297 15.18 -19.43 0.83
CA LYS A 297 15.88 -20.29 -0.14
C LYS A 297 15.19 -20.36 -1.50
N SER A 298 13.86 -20.45 -1.54
CA SER A 298 13.08 -20.43 -2.78
C SER A 298 13.29 -19.15 -3.58
N ASN A 299 13.57 -18.04 -2.90
CA ASN A 299 13.92 -16.77 -3.53
C ASN A 299 15.43 -16.60 -3.78
N GLY A 300 16.24 -17.65 -3.61
CA GLY A 300 17.69 -17.57 -3.79
C GLY A 300 18.44 -16.83 -2.68
N LEU A 301 17.76 -16.48 -1.58
CA LEU A 301 18.39 -15.91 -0.39
C LEU A 301 18.92 -17.04 0.49
N ASN A 302 20.25 -17.11 0.62
CA ASN A 302 20.90 -18.06 1.52
C ASN A 302 20.98 -17.46 2.93
N PRO A 303 20.18 -17.92 3.90
CA PRO A 303 20.22 -17.38 5.25
C PRO A 303 21.53 -17.78 5.93
N VAL A 304 22.17 -16.80 6.59
CA VAL A 304 23.29 -17.06 7.48
C VAL A 304 22.72 -17.38 8.85
N ILE A 305 22.82 -18.66 9.25
CA ILE A 305 22.34 -19.13 10.55
C ILE A 305 23.52 -19.10 11.52
N GLN A 306 23.36 -18.37 12.62
CA GLN A 306 24.37 -18.33 13.68
C GLN A 306 24.57 -19.73 14.26
N SER A 307 25.83 -20.09 14.52
CA SER A 307 26.19 -21.34 15.19
C SER A 307 27.02 -21.01 16.42
N SER A 308 26.91 -21.84 17.45
CA SER A 308 27.62 -21.61 18.72
C SER A 308 29.12 -21.41 18.47
N GLY A 309 29.67 -20.32 19.04
CA GLY A 309 31.09 -19.96 18.91
C GLY A 309 31.49 -19.31 17.59
N LYS A 310 30.58 -19.05 16.64
CA LYS A 310 30.88 -18.37 15.38
C LYS A 310 30.08 -17.08 15.22
N LYS A 311 30.79 -15.95 15.20
CA LYS A 311 30.20 -14.65 14.86
C LYS A 311 29.88 -14.57 13.38
N VAL A 312 28.73 -13.98 13.05
CA VAL A 312 28.33 -13.62 11.69
C VAL A 312 28.39 -12.10 11.52
N TYR A 313 28.33 -11.60 10.27
CA TYR A 313 28.43 -10.16 10.01
C TYR A 313 27.41 -9.31 10.78
N ALA A 314 26.19 -9.83 10.97
CA ALA A 314 25.16 -9.17 11.76
C ALA A 314 25.56 -8.99 13.24
N ASP A 315 26.34 -9.90 13.82
CA ASP A 315 26.84 -9.77 15.19
C ASP A 315 27.83 -8.60 15.29
N THR A 316 28.73 -8.46 14.31
CA THR A 316 29.65 -7.32 14.22
C THR A 316 28.88 -5.99 14.13
N LEU A 317 27.85 -5.94 13.26
CA LEU A 317 27.01 -4.75 13.15
C LEU A 317 26.30 -4.40 14.46
N LEU A 318 25.85 -5.41 15.23
CA LEU A 318 25.20 -5.20 16.51
C LEU A 318 26.18 -4.72 17.58
N GLU A 319 27.41 -5.25 17.60
CA GLU A 319 28.48 -4.82 18.51
C GLU A 319 28.95 -3.39 18.25
N GLU A 320 28.98 -2.97 16.98
CA GLU A 320 29.35 -1.62 16.56
C GLU A 320 28.18 -0.63 16.67
N ALA A 321 26.95 -1.11 16.79
CA ALA A 321 25.76 -0.26 16.83
C ALA A 321 25.72 0.57 18.13
N LYS A 322 25.45 1.87 17.98
CA LYS A 322 25.11 2.74 19.11
C LYS A 322 23.69 2.44 19.58
N LEU A 323 23.56 1.58 20.59
CA LEU A 323 22.29 1.29 21.24
C LEU A 323 21.95 2.39 22.26
N TYR A 324 20.75 2.97 22.11
CA TYR A 324 20.24 3.96 23.04
C TYR A 324 19.53 3.26 24.20
N PRO A 325 19.75 3.68 25.46
CA PRO A 325 18.99 3.16 26.58
C PRO A 325 17.49 3.50 26.43
N PRO A 326 16.61 2.82 27.21
CA PRO A 326 15.20 3.15 27.24
C PRO A 326 15.00 4.63 27.60
N VAL A 327 14.12 5.30 26.88
CA VAL A 327 13.75 6.67 27.18
C VAL A 327 12.81 6.67 28.38
N GLU A 328 13.26 7.26 29.47
CA GLU A 328 12.47 7.48 30.68
C GLU A 328 11.44 8.60 30.48
N GLY A 329 10.27 8.44 31.09
CA GLY A 329 9.22 9.47 31.07
C GLY A 329 9.62 10.75 31.79
N SER A 330 9.05 11.87 31.35
CA SER A 330 9.32 13.21 31.89
C SER A 330 9.14 13.27 33.40
N ILE A 331 8.13 12.59 33.96
CA ILE A 331 7.90 12.46 35.40
C ILE A 331 9.12 11.92 36.17
N ALA A 332 9.87 11.00 35.57
CA ALA A 332 11.06 10.38 36.19
C ALA A 332 12.37 11.14 35.94
N THR A 333 12.31 12.38 35.43
CA THR A 333 13.49 13.17 35.07
C THR A 333 13.56 14.50 35.82
N THR A 334 14.77 15.06 35.89
CA THR A 334 15.01 16.37 36.52
C THR A 334 14.40 17.51 35.72
N GLU A 335 14.11 18.64 36.36
CA GLU A 335 13.62 19.84 35.65
C GLU A 335 14.59 20.34 34.58
N ALA A 336 15.90 20.24 34.83
CA ALA A 336 16.92 20.58 33.84
C ALA A 336 16.83 19.69 32.59
N GLU A 337 16.64 18.38 32.78
CA GLU A 337 16.46 17.45 31.67
C GLU A 337 15.16 17.74 30.92
N LYS A 338 14.05 17.99 31.61
CA LYS A 338 12.77 18.39 30.98
C LYS A 338 12.95 19.64 30.11
N ALA A 339 13.66 20.66 30.60
CA ALA A 339 13.95 21.87 29.84
C ALA A 339 14.78 21.56 28.57
N ASN A 340 15.82 20.75 28.67
CA ASN A 340 16.65 20.33 27.53
C ASN A 340 15.81 19.59 26.47
N ARG A 341 14.95 18.67 26.91
CA ARG A 341 14.04 17.92 26.03
C ARG A 341 13.06 18.84 25.30
N MET A 342 12.53 19.85 26.00
CA MET A 342 11.66 20.86 25.41
C MET A 342 12.38 21.67 24.32
N VAL A 343 13.62 22.10 24.59
CA VAL A 343 14.46 22.80 23.59
C VAL A 343 14.70 21.92 22.36
N ALA A 344 15.07 20.65 22.57
CA ALA A 344 15.31 19.71 21.48
C ALA A 344 14.05 19.49 20.61
N LEU A 345 12.87 19.40 21.23
CA LEU A 345 11.60 19.30 20.51
C LEU A 345 11.27 20.57 19.72
N SER A 346 11.46 21.75 20.31
CA SER A 346 11.24 23.04 19.64
C SER A 346 12.14 23.18 18.40
N LEU A 347 13.43 22.88 18.53
CA LEU A 347 14.36 22.88 17.40
C LEU A 347 13.95 21.87 16.31
N GLY A 348 13.52 20.68 16.70
CA GLY A 348 12.99 19.67 15.77
C GLY A 348 11.72 20.13 15.06
N HIS A 349 10.82 20.82 15.76
CA HIS A 349 9.62 21.42 15.19
C HIS A 349 9.94 22.52 14.19
N GLU A 350 10.87 23.43 14.52
CA GLU A 350 11.34 24.48 13.61
C GLU A 350 11.95 23.90 12.33
N ALA A 351 12.83 22.90 12.45
CA ALA A 351 13.42 22.23 11.30
C ALA A 351 12.37 21.56 10.40
N LYS A 352 11.37 20.91 11.01
CA LYS A 352 10.24 20.32 10.28
C LYS A 352 9.40 21.37 9.58
N GLU A 353 9.10 22.48 10.26
CA GLU A 353 8.35 23.60 9.69
C GLU A 353 9.07 24.20 8.48
N GLN A 354 10.37 24.45 8.59
CA GLN A 354 11.20 24.93 7.47
C GLN A 354 11.15 23.97 6.27
N LYS A 355 11.24 22.66 6.51
CA LYS A 355 11.13 21.64 5.46
C LYS A 355 9.75 21.67 4.79
N LEU A 356 8.68 21.75 5.57
CA LEU A 356 7.30 21.85 5.06
C LEU A 356 7.08 23.13 4.26
N ARG A 357 7.58 24.28 4.73
CA ARG A 357 7.52 25.55 3.99
C ARG A 357 8.22 25.44 2.64
N LYS A 358 9.38 24.77 2.58
CA LYS A 358 10.11 24.52 1.32
C LYS A 358 9.32 23.60 0.38
N GLN A 359 8.75 22.51 0.90
CA GLN A 359 7.92 21.60 0.11
C GLN A 359 6.67 22.31 -0.43
N LEU A 360 6.01 23.14 0.38
CA LEU A 360 4.84 23.92 -0.03
C LEU A 360 5.21 24.95 -1.11
N SER A 361 6.35 25.63 -0.96
CA SER A 361 6.86 26.54 -1.99
C SER A 361 7.09 25.84 -3.33
N ASN A 362 7.70 24.65 -3.30
CA ASN A 362 7.92 23.82 -4.49
C ASN A 362 6.59 23.36 -5.12
N ALA A 363 5.66 22.86 -4.31
CA ALA A 363 4.34 22.43 -4.78
C ALA A 363 3.58 23.59 -5.44
N ASN A 364 3.59 24.78 -4.82
CA ASN A 364 2.98 25.98 -5.39
C ASN A 364 3.63 26.39 -6.72
N SER A 365 4.95 26.22 -6.85
CA SER A 365 5.65 26.46 -8.12
C SER A 365 5.18 25.51 -9.23
N ILE A 366 5.04 24.22 -8.92
CA ILE A 366 4.55 23.18 -9.85
C ILE A 366 3.13 23.50 -10.27
N VAL A 367 2.22 23.73 -9.32
CA VAL A 367 0.82 24.07 -9.58
C VAL A 367 0.72 25.31 -10.47
N ARG A 368 1.57 26.33 -10.25
CA ARG A 368 1.60 27.52 -11.11
C ARG A 368 1.99 27.18 -12.55
N LYS A 369 2.99 26.31 -12.76
CA LYS A 369 3.41 25.86 -14.10
C LYS A 369 2.32 25.05 -14.80
N GLU A 370 1.75 24.06 -14.12
CA GLU A 370 0.66 23.24 -14.65
C GLU A 370 -0.55 24.10 -15.02
N ARG A 371 -0.89 25.10 -14.20
CA ARG A 371 -1.97 26.03 -14.51
C ARG A 371 -1.70 26.85 -15.77
N THR A 372 -0.46 27.26 -16.00
CA THR A 372 -0.06 27.93 -17.23
C THR A 372 -0.17 27.00 -18.43
N GLU A 373 0.26 25.74 -18.32
CA GLU A 373 0.14 24.74 -19.40
C GLU A 373 -1.32 24.41 -19.72
N ILE A 374 -2.17 24.20 -18.70
CA ILE A 374 -3.61 23.98 -18.88
C ILE A 374 -4.26 25.15 -19.60
N ASN A 375 -3.89 26.38 -19.25
CA ASN A 375 -4.42 27.56 -19.93
C ASN A 375 -3.99 27.59 -21.41
N LYS A 376 -2.74 27.23 -21.71
CA LYS A 376 -2.26 27.11 -23.09
C LYS A 376 -3.02 26.03 -23.85
N MET A 377 -3.16 24.83 -23.29
CA MET A 377 -3.94 23.74 -23.89
C MET A 377 -5.40 24.12 -24.14
N LYS A 378 -6.03 24.88 -23.24
CA LYS A 378 -7.39 25.42 -23.46
C LYS A 378 -7.45 26.37 -24.65
N THR A 379 -6.47 27.26 -24.79
CA THR A 379 -6.37 28.15 -25.95
C THR A 379 -6.19 27.35 -27.24
N ASP A 380 -5.28 26.39 -27.25
CA ASP A 380 -5.01 25.52 -28.41
C ASP A 380 -6.26 24.71 -28.80
N TYR A 381 -6.98 24.17 -27.82
CA TYR A 381 -8.25 23.46 -28.03
C TYR A 381 -9.32 24.36 -28.67
N GLU A 382 -9.47 25.60 -28.21
CA GLU A 382 -10.43 26.55 -28.80
C GLU A 382 -10.04 26.95 -30.23
N ILE A 383 -8.74 27.03 -30.55
CA ILE A 383 -8.25 27.25 -31.93
C ILE A 383 -8.62 26.03 -32.80
N GLN A 384 -8.26 24.82 -32.38
CA GLN A 384 -8.57 23.60 -33.13
C GLN A 384 -10.08 23.41 -33.35
N LYS A 385 -10.88 23.74 -32.35
CA LYS A 385 -12.35 23.69 -32.44
C LYS A 385 -12.89 24.66 -33.51
N ARG A 386 -12.29 25.84 -33.66
CA ARG A 386 -12.64 26.81 -34.72
C ARG A 386 -12.20 26.32 -36.09
N GLU A 387 -10.98 25.82 -36.22
CA GLU A 387 -10.46 25.23 -37.47
C GLU A 387 -11.35 24.07 -37.94
N TYR A 388 -11.70 23.15 -37.05
CA TYR A 388 -12.61 22.05 -37.35
C TYR A 388 -13.98 22.54 -37.86
N SER A 389 -14.51 23.60 -37.26
CA SER A 389 -15.77 24.22 -37.70
C SER A 389 -15.66 24.82 -39.11
N LEU A 390 -14.53 25.45 -39.45
CA LEU A 390 -14.26 26.00 -40.78
C LEU A 390 -14.13 24.88 -41.82
N ILE A 391 -13.32 23.86 -41.53
CA ILE A 391 -13.14 22.68 -42.39
C ILE A 391 -14.49 21.99 -42.64
N LYS A 392 -15.34 21.89 -41.61
CA LYS A 392 -16.69 21.33 -41.77
C LYS A 392 -17.53 22.15 -42.75
N LYS A 393 -17.50 23.49 -42.67
CA LYS A 393 -18.22 24.38 -43.59
C LYS A 393 -17.67 24.30 -45.02
N GLU A 394 -16.35 24.27 -45.20
CA GLU A 394 -15.72 24.07 -46.51
C GLU A 394 -16.14 22.74 -47.14
N ASN A 395 -16.14 21.65 -46.37
CA ASN A 395 -16.62 20.36 -46.87
C ASN A 395 -18.11 20.38 -47.27
N GLU A 396 -18.96 21.12 -46.55
CA GLU A 396 -20.36 21.31 -46.93
C GLU A 396 -20.50 22.13 -48.23
N LEU A 397 -19.68 23.17 -48.41
CA LEU A 397 -19.62 23.95 -49.65
C LEU A 397 -19.15 23.09 -50.83
N LEU A 398 -18.04 22.36 -50.67
CA LEU A 398 -17.50 21.48 -51.72
C LEU A 398 -18.51 20.41 -52.14
N LYS A 399 -19.27 19.84 -51.19
CA LYS A 399 -20.37 18.91 -51.50
C LYS A 399 -21.47 19.57 -52.34
N ARG A 400 -21.79 20.84 -52.09
CA ARG A 400 -22.77 21.60 -52.89
C ARG A 400 -22.23 21.89 -54.29
N GLU A 401 -20.97 22.32 -54.42
CA GLU A 401 -20.32 22.58 -55.70
C GLU A 401 -20.29 21.31 -56.56
N ASN A 402 -19.84 20.18 -56.00
CA ASN A 402 -19.87 18.89 -56.70
C ASN A 402 -21.29 18.48 -57.15
N ALA A 403 -22.32 18.81 -56.37
CA ALA A 403 -23.71 18.53 -56.74
C ALA A 403 -24.21 19.43 -57.88
N ILE A 404 -23.76 20.68 -57.93
CA ILE A 404 -24.05 21.62 -59.03
C ILE A 404 -23.36 21.13 -60.31
N GLU A 405 -22.06 20.84 -60.25
CA GLU A 405 -21.27 20.38 -61.39
C GLU A 405 -21.83 19.06 -61.97
N LYS A 406 -22.31 18.16 -61.11
CA LYS A 406 -23.00 16.93 -61.55
C LYS A 406 -24.28 17.24 -62.33
N LYS A 407 -25.09 18.20 -61.86
CA LYS A 407 -26.30 18.65 -62.58
C LYS A 407 -25.98 19.32 -63.91
N GLU A 408 -24.95 20.16 -63.95
CA GLU A 408 -24.50 20.80 -65.20
C GLU A 408 -24.04 19.76 -66.23
N ASN A 409 -23.26 18.76 -65.80
CA ASN A 409 -22.86 17.64 -66.65
C ASN A 409 -24.05 16.81 -67.15
N GLU A 410 -25.07 16.58 -66.33
CA GLU A 410 -26.31 15.93 -66.76
C GLU A 410 -27.05 16.77 -67.81
N MET A 411 -27.11 18.10 -67.62
CA MET A 411 -27.73 19.02 -68.58
C MET A 411 -27.01 19.05 -69.93
N LEU A 412 -25.67 19.12 -69.91
CA LEU A 412 -24.84 19.06 -71.12
C LEU A 412 -25.00 17.73 -71.87
N LYS A 413 -25.14 16.61 -71.16
CA LYS A 413 -25.44 15.31 -71.78
C LYS A 413 -26.80 15.31 -72.49
N VAL A 414 -27.82 15.93 -71.89
CA VAL A 414 -29.14 16.09 -72.51
C VAL A 414 -29.05 16.96 -73.77
N GLU A 415 -28.36 18.09 -73.70
CA GLU A 415 -28.14 18.95 -74.87
C GLU A 415 -27.38 18.25 -75.99
N PHE A 416 -26.32 17.52 -75.66
CA PHE A 416 -25.54 16.73 -76.62
C PHE A 416 -26.41 15.65 -77.29
N THR A 417 -27.25 14.97 -76.52
CA THR A 417 -28.19 13.97 -77.03
C THR A 417 -29.20 14.60 -77.99
N ASN A 418 -29.77 15.76 -77.63
CA ASN A 418 -30.71 16.50 -78.47
C ASN A 418 -30.05 16.98 -79.77
N MET A 419 -28.82 17.49 -79.72
CA MET A 419 -28.05 17.85 -80.93
C MET A 419 -27.76 16.65 -81.82
N SER A 420 -27.40 15.50 -81.23
CA SER A 420 -27.19 14.26 -81.99
C SER A 420 -28.45 13.84 -82.72
N GLN A 421 -29.60 13.83 -82.04
CA GLN A 421 -30.90 13.52 -82.65
C GLN A 421 -31.28 14.50 -83.76
N GLN A 422 -31.02 15.81 -83.57
CA GLN A 422 -31.23 16.80 -84.63
C GLN A 422 -30.32 16.54 -85.84
N ASN A 423 -29.04 16.23 -85.62
CA ASN A 423 -28.11 15.88 -86.69
C ASN A 423 -28.54 14.62 -87.44
N ASP A 424 -29.01 13.59 -86.74
CA ASP A 424 -29.53 12.37 -87.37
C ASP A 424 -30.80 12.63 -88.18
N MET A 425 -31.71 13.48 -87.68
CA MET A 425 -32.85 13.96 -88.47
C MET A 425 -32.41 14.72 -89.73
N PHE A 426 -31.40 15.58 -89.62
CA PHE A 426 -30.85 16.32 -90.75
C PHE A 426 -30.22 15.37 -91.78
N ARG A 427 -29.45 14.37 -91.35
CA ARG A 427 -28.90 13.32 -92.22
C ARG A 427 -30.00 12.54 -92.93
N THR A 428 -31.03 12.12 -92.20
CA THR A 428 -32.20 11.42 -92.76
C THR A 428 -32.94 12.28 -93.79
N LYS A 429 -33.10 13.58 -93.55
CA LYS A 429 -33.68 14.52 -94.53
C LYS A 429 -32.82 14.66 -95.79
N ILE A 430 -31.48 14.66 -95.65
CA ILE A 430 -30.55 14.73 -96.79
C ILE A 430 -30.61 13.44 -97.60
N GLU A 431 -30.64 12.27 -96.96
CA GLU A 431 -30.80 10.97 -97.62
C GLU A 431 -32.13 10.85 -98.34
N ASN A 432 -33.23 11.29 -97.71
CA ASN A 432 -34.53 11.37 -98.36
C ASN A 432 -34.52 12.33 -99.55
N LYS A 433 -33.89 13.51 -99.45
CA LYS A 433 -33.71 14.41 -100.61
C LYS A 433 -32.90 13.76 -101.74
N LYS A 434 -31.83 13.03 -101.43
CA LYS A 434 -31.06 12.27 -102.43
C LYS A 434 -31.94 11.19 -103.08
N PHE A 435 -32.70 10.45 -102.30
CA PHE A 435 -33.64 9.42 -102.77
C PHE A 435 -34.74 10.01 -103.67
N PHE A 436 -35.38 11.11 -103.27
CA PHE A 436 -36.36 11.82 -104.09
C PHE A 436 -35.74 12.44 -105.36
N SER A 437 -34.49 12.89 -105.32
CA SER A 437 -33.77 13.36 -106.52
C SER A 437 -33.47 12.22 -107.51
N LEU A 438 -33.21 11.01 -107.00
CA LEU A 438 -33.00 9.78 -107.77
C LEU A 438 -34.30 9.29 -108.42
N ILE A 439 -35.42 9.38 -107.70
CA ILE A 439 -36.76 9.11 -108.23
C ILE A 439 -37.11 10.13 -109.32
N LYS A 440 -36.89 11.43 -109.10
CA LYS A 440 -37.16 12.49 -110.09
C LYS A 440 -36.35 12.30 -111.38
N ARG A 441 -35.06 11.91 -111.27
CA ARG A 441 -34.22 11.52 -112.43
C ARG A 441 -34.73 10.27 -113.16
N ARG A 442 -35.44 9.36 -112.47
CA ARG A 442 -36.08 8.18 -113.07
C ARG A 442 -37.41 8.53 -113.75
N THR A 443 -38.19 9.48 -113.23
CA THR A 443 -39.43 9.97 -113.86
C THR A 443 -39.16 10.86 -115.07
N ASP A 444 -38.14 11.73 -115.01
CA ASP A 444 -37.74 12.58 -116.15
C ASP A 444 -37.16 11.77 -117.32
N ARG A 445 -36.64 10.55 -117.07
CA ARG A 445 -36.24 9.58 -118.11
C ARG A 445 -37.40 8.78 -118.71
N LYS A 446 -38.57 8.72 -118.07
CA LYS A 446 -39.76 8.02 -118.59
C LYS A 446 -40.68 8.90 -119.44
N ASN A 447 -40.55 10.23 -119.38
CA ASN A 447 -41.33 11.18 -120.19
C ASN A 447 -40.59 11.67 -121.45
N LYS A 448 -39.53 10.98 -121.86
CA LYS A 448 -38.80 11.19 -123.12
C LYS A 448 -38.64 9.84 -123.86
N VAL A 449 -39.76 9.25 -124.29
CA VAL A 449 -39.89 8.34 -125.45
C VAL A 449 -41.32 8.46 -125.95
#